data_AF-A0A6J0CD41-F1
#
_entry.id   AF-A0A6J0CD41-F1
#
_cell.length_a   1.000
_cell.length_b   1.000
_cell.length_c   1.000
_cell.angle_alpha   90.00
_cell.angle_beta   90.00
_cell.angle_gamma   90.00
#
_symmetry.space_group_name_H-M   'P 1'
#
loop_
_entity.id
_entity.type
_entity.pdbx_description
1 polymer ?
#
loop_
_entity_poly.entity_id
_entity_poly.type
_entity_poly.pdbx_seq_one_letter_code
_entity_poly.pdbx_strand_id
1 'polypeptide(L)'
;MGVLRFAVKASVAGGFTYYTIREGLWSDPEETVKLYGRMYNNIAPYVKRNIPKEVATELPELPSVTDITCLVKSSWNKGVITTFKFISNLPEHTSNAIEASGIKGAILSAIDSVNTPEKPAQA
;
A
#
# COMPACT_ATOMS: atom_id res chain seq x y z
N MET A 1 -7.47 19.45 -0.46
CA MET A 1 -6.12 18.92 -0.81
C MET A 1 -5.85 17.48 -0.32
N GLY A 2 -6.45 16.99 0.77
CA GLY A 2 -6.16 15.64 1.30
C GLY A 2 -6.70 14.46 0.47
N VAL A 3 -7.97 14.52 0.04
CA VAL A 3 -8.64 13.41 -0.67
C VAL A 3 -8.00 13.12 -2.04
N LEU A 4 -7.63 14.16 -2.79
CA LEU A 4 -6.94 13.98 -4.08
C LEU A 4 -5.57 13.31 -3.91
N ARG A 5 -4.79 13.72 -2.88
CA ARG A 5 -3.50 13.08 -2.57
C ARG A 5 -3.67 11.63 -2.15
N PHE A 6 -4.72 11.34 -1.38
CA PHE A 6 -5.06 9.96 -1.00
C PHE A 6 -5.42 9.12 -2.22
N ALA A 7 -6.30 9.62 -3.10
CA ALA A 7 -6.71 8.94 -4.31
C ALA A 7 -5.51 8.61 -5.21
N VAL A 8 -4.64 9.59 -5.47
CA VAL A 8 -3.41 9.38 -6.26
C VAL A 8 -2.52 8.31 -5.62
N LYS A 9 -2.26 8.39 -4.31
CA LYS A 9 -1.44 7.40 -3.60
C LYS A 9 -2.07 6.00 -3.63
N ALA A 10 -3.39 5.90 -3.45
CA ALA A 10 -4.12 4.65 -3.48
C ALA A 10 -4.10 4.00 -4.86
N SER A 11 -4.29 4.79 -5.94
CA SER A 11 -4.20 4.29 -7.30
C SER A 11 -2.81 3.79 -7.65
N VAL A 12 -1.75 4.52 -7.26
CA VAL A 12 -0.37 4.07 -7.50
C VAL A 12 -0.07 2.78 -6.72
N ALA A 13 -0.44 2.72 -5.44
CA ALA A 13 -0.25 1.53 -4.62
C ALA A 13 -1.03 0.33 -5.16
N GLY A 14 -2.31 0.51 -5.49
CA GLY A 14 -3.16 -0.54 -6.05
C GLY A 14 -2.67 -1.03 -7.41
N GLY A 15 -2.27 -0.11 -8.29
CA GLY A 15 -1.71 -0.45 -9.60
C GLY A 15 -0.39 -1.22 -9.49
N PHE A 16 0.50 -0.80 -8.60
CA PHE A 16 1.76 -1.51 -8.32
C PHE A 16 1.49 -2.92 -7.79
N THR A 17 0.63 -3.05 -6.78
CA THR A 17 0.27 -4.36 -6.21
C THR A 17 -0.33 -5.27 -7.27
N TYR A 18 -1.29 -4.78 -8.06
CA TYR A 18 -1.90 -5.56 -9.15
C TYR A 18 -0.88 -6.04 -10.17
N TYR A 19 0.02 -5.16 -10.59
CA TYR A 19 1.09 -5.51 -11.53
C TYR A 19 2.03 -6.57 -10.95
N THR A 20 2.46 -6.42 -9.69
CA THR A 20 3.36 -7.38 -9.04
C THR A 20 2.75 -8.77 -8.84
N ILE A 21 1.45 -8.84 -8.57
CA ILE A 21 0.72 -10.11 -8.51
C ILE A 21 0.71 -10.77 -9.90
N ARG A 22 0.40 -9.98 -10.95
CA ARG A 22 0.34 -10.48 -12.32
C ARG A 22 1.68 -10.99 -12.86
N GLU A 23 2.79 -10.34 -12.49
CA GLU A 23 4.14 -10.79 -12.85
C GLU A 23 4.62 -12.00 -12.04
N GLY A 24 3.83 -12.48 -11.09
CA GLY A 24 4.15 -13.67 -10.31
C GLY A 24 5.08 -13.42 -9.13
N LEU A 25 5.28 -12.15 -8.71
CA LEU A 25 6.13 -11.81 -7.56
C LEU A 25 5.61 -12.41 -6.24
N TRP A 26 4.29 -12.54 -6.14
CA TRP A 26 3.59 -13.08 -4.97
C TRP A 26 2.94 -14.45 -5.24
N SER A 27 3.29 -15.07 -6.37
CA SER A 27 2.74 -16.36 -6.83
C SER A 27 3.65 -17.49 -6.35
N ASP A 28 3.79 -18.55 -7.13
CA ASP A 28 4.65 -19.67 -6.78
C ASP A 28 6.16 -19.30 -6.84
N PRO A 29 7.01 -19.94 -6.01
CA PRO A 29 8.45 -19.69 -6.01
C PRO A 29 9.10 -19.86 -7.39
N GLU A 30 8.60 -20.80 -8.19
CA GLU A 30 9.09 -21.08 -9.54
C GLU A 30 8.82 -19.91 -10.51
N GLU A 31 7.64 -19.28 -10.40
CA GLU A 31 7.30 -18.10 -11.21
C GLU A 31 8.13 -16.89 -10.78
N THR A 32 8.34 -16.72 -9.48
CA THR A 32 9.19 -15.65 -8.93
C THR A 32 10.64 -15.78 -9.40
N VAL A 33 11.20 -16.99 -9.43
CA VAL A 33 12.56 -17.24 -9.93
C VAL A 33 12.66 -16.94 -11.43
N LYS A 34 11.64 -17.30 -12.23
CA LYS A 34 11.58 -16.96 -13.66
C LYS A 34 11.49 -15.46 -13.89
N LEU A 35 10.70 -14.74 -13.09
CA LEU A 35 10.62 -13.28 -13.11
C LEU A 35 12.00 -12.65 -12.84
N TYR A 36 12.66 -13.09 -11.77
CA TYR A 36 14.00 -12.61 -11.43
C TYR A 36 15.02 -12.89 -12.53
N GLY A 37 14.98 -14.09 -13.13
CA GLY A 37 15.84 -14.45 -14.27
C GLY A 37 15.63 -13.55 -15.49
N ARG A 38 14.38 -13.26 -15.87
CA ARG A 38 14.09 -12.30 -16.96
C ARG A 38 14.62 -10.91 -16.64
N MET A 39 14.39 -10.44 -15.41
CA MET A 39 14.82 -9.11 -14.98
C MET A 39 16.35 -8.99 -14.98
N TYR A 40 17.06 -10.00 -14.45
CA TYR A 40 18.51 -10.06 -14.48
C TYR A 40 19.05 -10.05 -15.92
N ASN A 41 18.53 -10.91 -16.80
CA ASN A 41 19.01 -11.00 -18.19
C ASN A 41 18.80 -9.70 -18.97
N ASN A 42 17.72 -8.97 -18.67
CA ASN A 42 17.46 -7.67 -19.28
C ASN A 42 18.38 -6.57 -18.73
N ILE A 43 18.71 -6.58 -17.43
CA ILE A 43 19.45 -5.49 -16.75
C ILE A 43 20.97 -5.69 -16.81
N ALA A 44 21.45 -6.93 -16.65
CA ALA A 44 22.86 -7.29 -16.64
C ALA A 44 23.69 -6.70 -17.81
N PRO A 45 23.23 -6.70 -19.08
CA PRO A 45 24.01 -6.11 -20.17
C PRO A 45 24.20 -4.59 -20.02
N TYR A 46 23.23 -3.86 -19.46
CA TYR A 46 23.34 -2.43 -19.23
C TYR A 46 24.28 -2.10 -18.08
N VAL A 47 24.24 -2.90 -17.01
CA VAL A 47 25.16 -2.75 -15.87
C VAL A 47 26.60 -2.98 -16.31
N LYS A 48 26.86 -4.05 -17.06
CA LYS A 48 28.20 -4.37 -17.59
C LYS A 48 28.76 -3.32 -18.55
N ARG A 49 27.90 -2.60 -19.27
CA ARG A 49 28.30 -1.58 -20.25
C ARG A 49 28.56 -0.21 -19.63
N ASN A 50 27.85 0.13 -18.56
CA ASN A 50 27.85 1.49 -18.00
C ASN A 50 28.60 1.64 -16.67
N ILE A 51 28.92 0.54 -15.97
CA ILE A 51 29.68 0.59 -14.72
C ILE A 51 31.15 0.26 -15.00
N PRO A 52 32.08 1.22 -14.80
CA PRO A 52 33.52 0.98 -14.88
C PRO A 52 33.93 -0.07 -13.84
N LYS A 53 34.90 -0.94 -14.19
CA LYS A 53 35.34 -2.03 -13.30
C LYS A 53 35.93 -1.49 -12.00
N GLU A 54 36.49 -0.29 -12.04
CA GLU A 54 37.06 0.43 -10.90
C GLU A 54 35.97 0.73 -9.86
N VAL A 55 34.77 1.14 -10.31
CA VAL A 55 33.61 1.43 -9.43
C VAL A 55 32.94 0.15 -8.93
N ALA A 56 32.95 -0.91 -9.75
CA ALA A 56 32.38 -2.20 -9.35
C ALA A 56 33.14 -2.85 -8.17
N THR A 57 34.41 -2.48 -7.98
CA THR A 57 35.27 -3.03 -6.91
C THR A 57 35.00 -2.34 -5.55
N GLU A 58 34.51 -1.09 -5.58
CA GLU A 58 34.13 -0.34 -4.35
C GLU A 58 32.67 -0.55 -3.94
N LEU A 59 31.88 -1.31 -4.71
CA LEU A 59 30.50 -1.60 -4.34
C LEU A 59 30.49 -2.49 -3.08
N PRO A 60 29.72 -2.12 -2.05
CA PRO A 60 29.54 -2.98 -0.90
C PRO A 60 28.95 -4.33 -1.34
N GLU A 61 29.34 -5.39 -0.66
CA GLU A 61 28.75 -6.71 -0.88
C GLU A 61 27.24 -6.62 -0.71
N LEU A 62 26.52 -7.29 -1.61
CA LEU A 62 25.07 -7.40 -1.51
C LEU A 62 24.71 -8.04 -0.16
N PRO A 63 23.70 -7.51 0.54
CA PRO A 63 23.27 -8.10 1.80
C PRO A 63 22.93 -9.58 1.59
N SER A 64 23.31 -10.41 2.55
CA SER A 64 23.08 -11.85 2.42
C SER A 64 21.58 -12.14 2.38
N VAL A 65 21.20 -13.27 1.79
CA VAL A 65 19.79 -13.72 1.77
C VAL A 65 19.24 -13.83 3.20
N THR A 66 20.09 -14.19 4.16
CA THR A 66 19.76 -14.25 5.59
C THR A 66 19.41 -12.87 6.14
N ASP A 67 20.17 -11.83 5.80
CA ASP A 67 19.93 -10.46 6.25
C ASP A 67 18.62 -9.92 5.67
N ILE A 68 18.39 -10.13 4.38
CA ILE A 68 17.13 -9.76 3.71
C ILE A 68 15.96 -10.47 4.37
N THR A 69 16.09 -11.78 4.61
CA THR A 69 15.04 -12.57 5.27
C THR A 69 14.76 -12.08 6.69
N CYS A 70 15.79 -11.72 7.45
CA CYS A 70 15.67 -11.16 8.79
C CYS A 70 14.93 -9.80 8.77
N LEU A 71 15.28 -8.92 7.83
CA LEU A 71 14.63 -7.63 7.63
C LEU A 71 13.14 -7.78 7.27
N VAL A 72 12.82 -8.71 6.37
CA VAL A 72 11.42 -9.00 5.99
C VAL A 72 10.65 -9.55 7.18
N LYS A 73 11.20 -10.52 7.91
CA LYS A 73 10.55 -11.11 9.09
C LYS A 73 10.32 -10.09 10.20
N SER A 74 11.32 -9.26 10.51
CA SER A 74 11.21 -8.22 11.55
C SER A 74 10.20 -7.13 11.16
N SER A 75 10.15 -6.76 9.88
CA SER A 75 9.21 -5.76 9.37
C SER A 75 7.77 -6.28 9.31
N TRP A 76 7.57 -7.56 9.01
CA TRP A 76 6.25 -8.18 8.92
C TRP A 76 5.44 -8.01 10.21
N ASN A 77 6.03 -8.37 11.35
CA ASN A 77 5.36 -8.25 12.65
C ASN A 77 4.98 -6.80 12.97
N LYS A 78 5.86 -5.85 12.67
CA LYS A 78 5.59 -4.43 12.84
C LYS A 78 4.43 -3.98 11.93
N GLY A 79 4.41 -4.45 10.68
CA GLY A 79 3.32 -4.18 9.73
C GLY A 79 1.97 -4.71 10.23
N VAL A 80 1.93 -5.96 10.71
CA VAL A 80 0.72 -6.56 11.29
C VAL A 80 0.23 -5.73 12.48
N ILE A 81 1.11 -5.44 13.44
CA ILE A 81 0.76 -4.66 14.64
C ILE A 81 0.23 -3.27 14.27
N THR A 82 0.92 -2.55 13.37
CA THR A 82 0.50 -1.21 12.95
C THR A 82 -0.86 -1.24 12.24
N THR A 83 -1.11 -2.26 11.42
CA THR A 83 -2.39 -2.41 10.71
C THR A 83 -3.54 -2.63 11.68
N PHE A 84 -3.39 -3.54 12.64
CA PHE A 84 -4.43 -3.78 13.65
C PHE A 84 -4.63 -2.58 14.58
N LYS A 85 -3.57 -1.84 14.92
CA LYS A 85 -3.68 -0.56 15.65
C LYS A 85 -4.42 0.51 14.85
N PHE A 86 -4.19 0.59 13.55
CA PHE A 86 -4.94 1.50 12.68
C PHE A 86 -6.42 1.11 12.67
N ILE A 87 -6.72 -0.18 12.56
CA ILE A 87 -8.10 -0.68 12.58
C ILE A 87 -8.78 -0.39 13.92
N SER A 88 -8.08 -0.58 15.06
CA SER A 88 -8.65 -0.27 16.37
C SER A 88 -8.96 1.22 16.53
N ASN A 89 -8.15 2.08 15.90
CA ASN A 89 -8.29 3.54 15.98
C ASN A 89 -9.14 4.12 14.84
N LEU A 90 -9.75 3.29 13.98
CA LEU A 90 -10.63 3.74 12.88
C LEU A 90 -11.77 4.66 13.34
N PRO A 91 -12.49 4.39 14.45
CA PRO A 91 -13.58 5.26 14.90
C PRO A 91 -13.09 6.68 15.20
N GLU A 92 -11.95 6.81 15.87
CA GLU A 92 -11.34 8.09 16.22
C GLU A 92 -10.87 8.83 14.96
N HIS A 93 -10.19 8.15 14.04
CA HIS A 93 -9.80 8.73 12.75
C HIS A 93 -11.00 9.19 11.92
N THR A 94 -12.11 8.45 11.97
CA THR A 94 -13.36 8.80 11.27
C THR A 94 -14.02 10.02 11.89
N SER A 95 -14.09 10.09 13.23
CA SER A 95 -14.62 11.26 13.94
C SER A 95 -13.82 12.53 13.61
N ASN A 96 -12.49 12.45 13.69
CA ASN A 96 -11.60 13.55 13.35
C ASN A 96 -11.77 14.00 11.88
N ALA A 97 -11.98 13.05 10.97
CA ALA A 97 -12.23 13.36 9.56
C ALA A 97 -13.56 14.07 9.34
N ILE A 98 -14.65 13.64 10.01
CA ILE A 98 -15.98 14.27 9.94
C ILE A 98 -15.94 15.70 10.49
N GLU A 99 -15.23 15.90 11.60
CA GLU A 99 -15.05 17.23 12.21
C GLU A 99 -14.24 18.17 11.30
N ALA A 100 -13.14 17.67 10.73
CA ALA A 100 -12.28 18.46 9.84
C ALA A 100 -12.90 18.80 8.48
N SER A 101 -13.91 18.03 8.04
CA SER A 101 -14.55 18.20 6.71
C SER A 101 -15.85 19.00 6.74
N GLY A 102 -16.34 19.39 7.93
CA GLY A 102 -17.53 20.24 8.08
C GLY A 102 -18.86 19.58 7.69
N ILE A 103 -18.84 18.30 7.29
CA ILE A 103 -20.04 17.52 6.87
C ILE A 103 -20.86 17.01 8.06
N LYS A 104 -20.43 17.24 9.30
CA LYS A 104 -21.16 16.86 10.53
C LYS A 104 -22.62 17.31 10.49
N GLY A 105 -22.90 18.55 10.06
CA GLY A 105 -24.26 19.09 9.96
C GLY A 105 -25.13 18.34 8.94
N ALA A 106 -24.58 18.00 7.77
CA ALA A 106 -25.29 17.26 6.73
C ALA A 106 -25.60 15.81 7.16
N ILE A 107 -24.67 15.18 7.89
CA ILE A 107 -24.87 13.83 8.45
C ILE A 107 -25.97 13.85 9.51
N LEU A 108 -25.94 14.83 10.43
CA LEU A 108 -26.98 14.96 11.47
C LEU A 108 -28.36 15.23 10.84
N SER A 109 -28.44 16.12 9.85
CA SER A 109 -29.72 16.38 9.17
C SER A 109 -30.26 15.16 8.42
N ALA A 110 -29.39 14.32 7.85
CA ALA A 110 -29.81 13.08 7.20
C ALA A 110 -30.35 12.07 8.21
N ILE A 111 -29.69 11.94 9.37
CA ILE A 111 -30.13 11.06 10.47
C ILE A 111 -31.49 11.53 11.02
N ASP A 112 -31.67 12.84 11.22
CA ASP A 112 -32.96 13.40 11.69
C ASP A 112 -34.08 13.18 10.67
N SER A 113 -33.78 13.27 9.36
CA SER A 113 -34.76 13.00 8.30
C SER A 113 -35.23 11.53 8.28
N VAL A 114 -34.34 10.60 8.62
CA VAL A 114 -34.65 9.15 8.70
C VAL A 114 -35.47 8.83 9.95
N ASN A 115 -35.25 9.56 11.05
CA ASN A 115 -35.95 9.35 12.32
C ASN A 115 -37.29 10.11 12.41
N THR A 116 -37.65 10.91 11.40
CA THR A 116 -38.93 11.61 11.37
C THR A 116 -40.04 10.61 10.99
N PRO A 117 -41.04 10.34 11.86
CA PRO A 117 -42.10 9.39 11.55
C PRO A 117 -42.91 9.87 10.33
N GLU A 118 -43.12 8.98 9.36
CA GLU A 118 -43.98 9.25 8.19
C GLU A 118 -45.32 9.82 8.65
N LYS A 119 -45.64 11.03 8.19
CA LYS A 119 -46.94 11.66 8.42
C LYS A 119 -48.00 10.79 7.73
N PRO A 120 -49.02 10.28 8.43
CA PRO A 120 -50.02 9.43 7.79
C PRO A 120 -50.72 10.22 6.68
N ALA A 121 -50.77 9.61 5.50
CA ALA A 121 -51.44 10.16 4.33
C ALA A 121 -52.88 10.53 4.71
N GLN A 122 -53.21 11.82 4.58
CA GLN A 122 -54.57 12.32 4.77
C GLN A 122 -55.42 11.79 3.62
N ALA A 123 -56.33 10.86 3.93
CA ALA A 123 -57.40 10.40 3.07
C ALA A 123 -58.55 11.42 3.00
#